data_AF-A0A5C6S767-F1
#
_entry.id   AF-A0A5C6S767-F1
#
_cell.length_a   1.000
_cell.length_b   1.000
_cell.length_c   1.000
_cell.angle_alpha   90.00
_cell.angle_beta   90.00
_cell.angle_gamma   90.00
#
_symmetry.space_group_name_H-M   'P 1'
#
loop_
_entity.id
_entity.type
_entity.pdbx_description
1 polymer ?
#
loop_
_entity_poly.entity_id
_entity_poly.type
_entity_poly.pdbx_seq_one_letter_code
_entity_poly.pdbx_strand_id
1 'polypeptide(L)'
;MDRNYIDRNNIIERYLLHQLTDEERHRFRTALLFDPKLREEVEHTRLLHRQIKASIARQQPRAWYQNRSYLGLGLFALLMAAVLIWLALPEPSAPSPSSPSAPAIPKSTTALPKQPAAGAEQTAVPKQPAGQADVEQRTIPRTKRQLPPPMPEKPQPIAQLEPSYAPHPYLDQFTDSYNRNSQSIASLTRTPDSLYRIGEDDSLLFQLGGRLRVEGAVPAERFVVRIFSNKLEDFESFRPLYNLSPAISMGEGEPTFSAAAKLQLQPGLYYYLLEDNEAEDLIYTGKFIVE
;
A
#
# COMPACT_ATOMS: atom_id res chain seq x y z
N MET A 1 -12.14 19.77 -17.50
CA MET A 1 -13.16 18.83 -17.01
C MET A 1 -14.04 19.62 -16.07
N ASP A 2 -15.35 19.70 -16.33
CA ASP A 2 -16.26 20.50 -15.52
C ASP A 2 -16.82 19.69 -14.34
N ARG A 3 -17.31 20.40 -13.32
CA ARG A 3 -17.75 19.78 -12.06
C ARG A 3 -18.96 18.85 -12.26
N ASN A 4 -19.89 19.23 -13.14
CA ASN A 4 -21.05 18.39 -13.46
C ASN A 4 -20.65 17.02 -14.03
N TYR A 5 -19.58 16.95 -14.83
CA TYR A 5 -19.09 15.68 -15.34
C TYR A 5 -18.43 14.86 -14.24
N ILE A 6 -17.66 15.50 -13.35
CA ILE A 6 -16.99 14.84 -12.21
C ILE A 6 -18.03 14.15 -11.32
N ASP A 7 -19.09 14.87 -10.95
CA ASP A 7 -20.13 14.38 -10.04
C ASP A 7 -20.99 13.29 -10.71
N ARG A 8 -21.40 13.48 -11.96
CA ARG A 8 -22.26 12.50 -12.67
C ARG A 8 -21.58 11.16 -12.95
N ASN A 9 -20.25 11.15 -13.09
CA ASN A 9 -19.50 9.96 -13.47
C ASN A 9 -18.66 9.39 -12.32
N ASN A 10 -18.90 9.82 -11.08
CA ASN A 10 -18.16 9.41 -9.88
C ASN A 10 -16.63 9.43 -10.09
N ILE A 11 -16.13 10.49 -10.74
CA ILE A 11 -14.73 10.55 -11.18
C ILE A 11 -13.77 10.50 -10.00
N ILE A 12 -14.16 11.07 -8.85
CA ILE A 12 -13.38 11.00 -7.60
C ILE A 12 -13.20 9.54 -7.15
N GLU A 13 -14.28 8.75 -7.10
CA GLU A 13 -14.21 7.35 -6.69
C GLU A 13 -13.38 6.53 -7.68
N ARG A 14 -13.64 6.69 -8.98
CA ARG A 14 -12.88 6.01 -10.04
C ARG A 14 -11.40 6.41 -10.03
N TYR A 15 -11.08 7.66 -9.69
CA TYR A 15 -9.71 8.13 -9.53
C TYR A 15 -9.01 7.41 -8.38
N LEU A 16 -9.65 7.36 -7.19
CA LEU A 16 -9.12 6.70 -6.00
C LEU A 16 -9.01 5.18 -6.15
N LEU A 17 -9.82 4.57 -7.02
CA LEU A 17 -9.78 3.13 -7.34
C LEU A 17 -8.90 2.80 -8.56
N HIS A 18 -8.19 3.79 -9.12
CA HIS A 18 -7.36 3.65 -10.33
C HIS A 18 -8.11 3.13 -11.58
N GLN A 19 -9.41 3.42 -11.69
CA GLN A 19 -10.30 3.00 -12.79
C GLN A 19 -10.50 4.07 -13.87
N LEU A 20 -9.79 5.20 -13.77
CA LEU A 20 -9.76 6.21 -14.84
C LEU A 20 -8.78 5.79 -15.94
N THR A 21 -9.22 5.98 -17.19
CA THR A 21 -8.33 5.93 -18.35
C THR A 21 -7.22 6.98 -18.23
N ASP A 22 -6.10 6.80 -18.92
CA ASP A 22 -4.96 7.72 -18.81
C ASP A 22 -5.33 9.17 -19.20
N GLU A 23 -6.19 9.32 -20.22
CA GLU A 23 -6.68 10.62 -20.65
C GLU A 23 -7.59 11.27 -19.60
N GLU A 24 -8.57 10.54 -19.05
CA GLU A 24 -9.43 11.02 -17.97
C GLU A 24 -8.60 11.40 -16.74
N ARG A 25 -7.64 10.56 -16.36
CA ARG A 25 -6.75 10.77 -15.22
C ARG A 25 -5.92 12.05 -15.39
N HIS A 26 -5.37 12.28 -16.58
CA HIS A 26 -4.62 13.50 -16.87
C HIS A 26 -5.50 14.76 -16.80
N ARG A 27 -6.70 14.71 -17.38
CA ARG A 27 -7.68 15.81 -17.32
C ARG A 27 -8.13 16.09 -15.88
N PHE A 28 -8.33 15.05 -15.07
CA PHE A 28 -8.73 15.17 -13.67
C PHE A 28 -7.60 15.75 -12.81
N ARG A 29 -6.35 15.27 -12.98
CA ARG A 29 -5.18 15.86 -12.31
C ARG A 29 -5.00 17.34 -12.63
N THR A 30 -5.22 17.70 -13.89
CA THR A 30 -5.19 19.11 -14.31
C THR A 30 -6.29 19.90 -13.58
N ALA A 31 -7.52 19.38 -13.49
CA ALA A 31 -8.60 20.03 -12.75
C ALA A 31 -8.28 20.21 -11.25
N LEU A 32 -7.62 19.23 -10.62
CA LEU A 32 -7.20 19.33 -9.21
C LEU A 32 -6.23 20.48 -8.94
N LEU A 33 -5.38 20.85 -9.91
CA LEU A 33 -4.47 21.97 -9.76
C LEU A 33 -5.21 23.32 -9.68
N PHE A 34 -6.33 23.44 -10.39
CA PHE A 34 -7.07 24.70 -10.51
C PHE A 34 -8.25 24.83 -9.54
N ASP A 35 -8.82 23.72 -9.07
CA ASP A 35 -9.95 23.74 -8.12
C ASP A 35 -9.52 23.27 -6.71
N PRO A 36 -9.30 24.20 -5.75
CA PRO A 36 -8.95 23.84 -4.38
C PRO A 36 -10.06 23.07 -3.65
N LYS A 37 -11.34 23.32 -3.98
CA LYS A 37 -12.46 22.60 -3.35
C LYS A 37 -12.49 21.15 -3.79
N LEU A 38 -12.18 20.90 -5.06
CA LEU A 38 -12.09 19.53 -5.59
C LEU A 38 -10.97 18.73 -4.90
N ARG A 39 -9.83 19.37 -4.58
CA ARG A 39 -8.76 18.74 -3.80
C ARG A 39 -9.22 18.33 -2.40
N GLU A 40 -9.90 19.25 -1.70
CA GLU A 40 -10.45 18.97 -0.37
C GLU A 40 -11.44 17.80 -0.39
N GLU A 41 -12.29 17.73 -1.42
CA GLU A 41 -13.26 16.65 -1.61
C GLU A 41 -12.61 15.30 -1.88
N VAL A 42 -11.54 15.27 -2.70
CA VAL A 42 -10.73 14.06 -2.92
C VAL A 42 -10.08 13.59 -1.62
N GLU A 43 -9.48 14.51 -0.83
CA GLU A 43 -8.88 14.15 0.45
C GLU A 43 -9.91 13.60 1.44
N HIS A 44 -11.07 14.24 1.56
CA HIS A 44 -12.15 13.76 2.42
C HIS A 44 -12.62 12.36 2.01
N THR A 45 -12.81 12.14 0.71
CA THR A 45 -13.22 10.82 0.18
C THR A 45 -12.13 9.78 0.42
N ARG A 46 -10.86 10.15 0.31
CA ARG A 46 -9.71 9.28 0.61
C ARG A 46 -9.70 8.87 2.09
N LEU A 47 -9.96 9.80 3.01
CA LEU A 47 -10.06 9.51 4.45
C LEU A 47 -11.20 8.54 4.75
N LEU A 48 -12.38 8.73 4.14
CA LEU A 48 -13.51 7.81 4.28
C LEU A 48 -13.16 6.41 3.76
N HIS A 49 -12.53 6.31 2.59
CA HIS A 49 -12.09 5.04 2.02
C HIS A 49 -11.12 4.31 2.95
N ARG A 50 -10.18 5.04 3.57
CA ARG A 50 -9.23 4.50 4.55
C ARG A 50 -9.96 3.96 5.79
N GLN A 51 -10.94 4.69 6.32
CA GLN A 51 -11.75 4.25 7.46
C GLN A 51 -12.57 2.98 7.14
N ILE A 52 -13.20 2.93 5.96
CA ILE A 52 -13.97 1.76 5.51
C ILE A 52 -13.05 0.55 5.32
N LYS A 53 -11.89 0.72 4.66
CA LYS A 53 -10.92 -0.38 4.52
C LYS A 53 -10.44 -0.88 5.89
N ALA A 54 -10.15 0.03 6.82
CA ALA A 54 -9.74 -0.33 8.17
C ALA A 54 -10.86 -1.08 8.94
N SER A 55 -12.12 -0.69 8.77
CA SER A 55 -13.24 -1.37 9.44
C SER A 55 -13.53 -2.75 8.83
N ILE A 56 -13.46 -2.90 7.50
CA ILE A 56 -13.56 -4.20 6.81
C ILE A 56 -12.42 -5.11 7.24
N ALA A 57 -11.19 -4.59 7.32
CA ALA A 57 -10.03 -5.37 7.78
C ALA A 57 -10.21 -5.87 9.23
N ARG A 58 -10.85 -5.09 10.11
CA ARG A 58 -11.21 -5.51 11.48
C ARG A 58 -12.35 -6.51 11.51
N GLN A 59 -13.33 -6.36 10.62
CA GLN A 59 -14.50 -7.23 10.56
C GLN A 59 -14.22 -8.58 9.90
N GLN A 60 -13.18 -8.72 9.07
CA GLN A 60 -12.80 -10.04 8.58
C GLN A 60 -12.27 -10.88 9.75
N PRO A 61 -13.05 -11.85 10.27
CA PRO A 61 -12.59 -12.66 11.35
C PRO A 61 -11.52 -13.59 10.78
N ARG A 62 -10.25 -13.35 11.11
CA ARG A 62 -9.11 -14.24 10.80
C ARG A 62 -9.42 -15.71 11.14
N ALA A 63 -10.33 -15.96 12.07
CA ALA A 63 -10.72 -17.28 12.54
C ALA A 63 -11.54 -18.13 11.52
N TRP A 64 -12.28 -17.55 10.57
CA TRP A 64 -13.17 -18.40 9.74
C TRP A 64 -12.39 -19.26 8.73
N TYR A 65 -11.29 -18.76 8.18
CA TYR A 65 -10.46 -19.52 7.25
C TYR A 65 -9.56 -20.57 7.94
N GLN A 66 -9.21 -20.39 9.22
CA GLN A 66 -8.51 -21.44 9.97
C GLN A 66 -9.39 -22.68 10.21
N ASN A 67 -10.72 -22.52 10.24
CA ASN A 67 -11.63 -23.66 10.39
C ASN A 67 -12.02 -24.37 9.08
N ARG A 68 -11.64 -23.83 7.92
CA ARG A 68 -11.88 -24.50 6.64
C ARG A 68 -11.08 -25.79 6.48
N SER A 69 -9.89 -25.88 7.07
CA SER A 69 -9.10 -27.13 7.09
C SER A 69 -9.80 -28.23 7.89
N TYR A 70 -10.41 -27.89 9.04
CA TYR A 70 -11.18 -28.85 9.83
C TYR A 70 -12.44 -29.32 9.12
N LEU A 71 -13.10 -28.44 8.34
CA LEU A 71 -14.23 -28.82 7.49
C LEU A 71 -13.81 -29.81 6.40
N GLY A 72 -12.65 -29.59 5.77
CA GLY A 72 -12.06 -30.54 4.82
C GLY A 72 -11.70 -31.89 5.45
N LEU A 73 -11.07 -31.87 6.62
CA LEU A 73 -10.74 -33.07 7.41
C LEU A 73 -12.00 -33.83 7.85
N GLY A 74 -13.05 -33.13 8.26
CA GLY A 74 -14.32 -33.73 8.63
C GLY A 74 -15.01 -34.42 7.45
N LEU A 75 -15.03 -33.77 6.28
CA LEU A 75 -15.57 -34.36 5.06
C LEU A 75 -14.76 -35.60 4.61
N PHE A 76 -13.43 -35.52 4.72
CA PHE A 76 -12.53 -36.63 4.42
C PHE A 76 -12.76 -37.82 5.36
N ALA A 77 -12.90 -37.58 6.66
CA ALA A 77 -13.19 -38.62 7.65
C ALA A 77 -14.55 -39.29 7.37
N LEU A 78 -15.55 -38.52 6.96
CA LEU A 78 -16.88 -39.03 6.61
C LEU A 78 -16.83 -39.92 5.36
N LEU A 79 -16.07 -39.52 4.32
CA LEU A 79 -15.84 -40.35 3.13
C LEU A 79 -15.11 -41.66 3.48
N MET A 80 -14.08 -41.60 4.33
CA MET A 80 -13.36 -42.80 4.78
C MET A 80 -14.28 -43.76 5.55
N ALA A 81 -15.15 -43.24 6.43
CA ALA A 81 -16.13 -44.05 7.13
C ALA A 81 -17.13 -44.72 6.16
N ALA A 82 -17.60 -43.98 5.15
CA ALA A 82 -18.49 -44.53 4.12
C ALA A 82 -17.83 -45.68 3.32
N VAL A 83 -16.54 -45.54 2.97
CA VAL A 83 -15.78 -46.59 2.27
C VAL A 83 -15.60 -47.82 3.16
N LEU A 84 -15.29 -47.64 4.45
CA LEU A 84 -15.17 -48.74 5.41
C LEU A 84 -16.50 -49.48 5.60
N ILE A 85 -17.62 -48.76 5.66
CA ILE A 85 -18.95 -49.36 5.71
C ILE A 85 -19.21 -50.15 4.41
N TRP A 86 -18.93 -49.57 3.24
CA TRP A 86 -19.12 -50.24 1.96
C TRP A 86 -18.30 -51.54 1.83
N LEU A 87 -17.07 -51.55 2.32
CA LEU A 87 -16.22 -52.75 2.38
C LEU A 87 -16.70 -53.80 3.39
N ALA A 88 -17.39 -53.38 4.45
CA ALA A 88 -17.94 -54.28 5.46
C ALA A 88 -19.30 -54.86 5.09
N LEU A 89 -19.98 -54.31 4.07
CA LEU A 89 -21.21 -54.91 3.58
C LEU A 89 -20.87 -56.22 2.85
N PRO A 90 -21.47 -57.36 3.25
CA PRO A 90 -21.26 -58.62 2.54
C PRO A 90 -21.70 -58.46 1.09
N GLU A 91 -20.84 -58.86 0.16
CA GLU A 91 -21.11 -58.78 -1.27
C GLU A 91 -22.49 -59.37 -1.57
N PRO A 92 -23.45 -58.57 -2.06
CA PRO A 92 -24.70 -59.11 -2.55
C PRO A 92 -24.34 -60.03 -3.72
N SER A 93 -24.64 -61.31 -3.56
CA SER A 93 -24.35 -62.37 -4.52
C SER A 93 -24.81 -61.94 -5.91
N ALA A 94 -23.82 -61.63 -6.75
CA ALA A 94 -24.06 -61.08 -8.07
C ALA A 94 -24.79 -62.10 -8.96
N PRO A 95 -25.91 -61.72 -9.60
CA PRO A 95 -26.43 -62.46 -10.74
C PRO A 95 -25.50 -62.30 -11.96
N SER A 96 -25.26 -63.42 -12.63
CA SER A 96 -24.34 -63.60 -13.76
C SER A 96 -24.46 -62.56 -14.88
N PRO A 97 -23.34 -62.20 -15.53
CA PRO A 97 -23.26 -61.12 -16.50
C PRO A 97 -23.81 -61.52 -17.88
N SER A 98 -24.73 -60.72 -18.41
CA SER A 98 -24.99 -60.64 -19.84
C SER A 98 -24.22 -59.45 -20.42
N SER A 99 -23.24 -59.77 -21.26
CA SER A 99 -22.59 -58.87 -22.22
C SER A 99 -23.67 -58.20 -23.10
N PRO A 100 -23.60 -56.88 -23.36
CA PRO A 100 -23.11 -56.49 -24.69
C PRO A 100 -22.46 -55.11 -24.84
N SER A 101 -21.58 -55.06 -25.84
CA SER A 101 -21.32 -54.02 -26.84
C SER A 101 -21.12 -52.54 -26.46
N ALA A 102 -19.88 -52.12 -26.76
CA ALA A 102 -19.47 -50.76 -27.02
C ALA A 102 -20.33 -50.04 -28.09
N PRO A 103 -20.38 -48.70 -28.04
CA PRO A 103 -20.01 -47.96 -29.23
C PRO A 103 -19.14 -46.72 -28.99
N ALA A 104 -18.10 -46.66 -29.81
CA ALA A 104 -17.63 -45.54 -30.64
C ALA A 104 -17.53 -44.12 -30.03
N ILE A 105 -16.28 -43.69 -29.92
CA ILE A 105 -15.79 -42.31 -29.78
C ILE A 105 -15.95 -41.55 -31.12
N PRO A 106 -16.56 -40.35 -31.16
CA PRO A 106 -16.33 -39.40 -32.23
C PRO A 106 -15.27 -38.36 -31.83
N LYS A 107 -14.19 -38.34 -32.64
CA LYS A 107 -13.17 -37.28 -32.67
C LYS A 107 -13.81 -35.97 -33.15
N SER A 108 -13.64 -34.88 -32.42
CA SER A 108 -13.93 -33.53 -32.92
C SER A 108 -12.66 -32.68 -32.91
N THR A 109 -12.06 -32.59 -34.10
CA THR A 109 -11.09 -31.59 -34.51
C THR A 109 -11.82 -30.26 -34.68
N THR A 110 -11.49 -29.24 -33.89
CA THR A 110 -11.89 -27.85 -34.17
C THR A 110 -10.65 -27.02 -34.41
N ALA A 111 -10.47 -26.63 -35.67
CA ALA A 111 -9.45 -25.73 -36.13
C ALA A 111 -9.73 -24.29 -35.67
N LEU A 112 -8.70 -23.60 -35.21
CA LEU A 112 -8.74 -22.20 -34.82
C LEU A 112 -8.49 -21.31 -36.06
N PRO A 113 -9.30 -20.25 -36.30
CA PRO A 113 -9.10 -19.36 -37.43
C PRO A 113 -8.03 -18.30 -37.17
N LYS A 114 -7.31 -18.03 -38.27
CA LYS A 114 -6.21 -17.08 -38.48
C LYS A 114 -6.71 -15.64 -38.37
N GLN A 115 -6.17 -14.87 -37.43
CA GLN A 115 -6.45 -13.44 -37.26
C GLN A 115 -5.46 -12.59 -38.09
N PRO A 116 -5.93 -11.63 -38.92
CA PRO A 116 -5.04 -10.76 -39.69
C PRO A 116 -4.49 -9.60 -38.86
N ALA A 117 -3.23 -9.30 -39.11
CA ALA A 117 -2.57 -8.05 -38.77
C ALA A 117 -2.98 -6.93 -39.76
N ALA A 118 -3.06 -5.68 -39.28
CA ALA A 118 -2.54 -4.45 -39.89
C ALA A 118 -3.42 -3.21 -39.63
N GLY A 119 -2.75 -2.06 -39.42
CA GLY A 119 -3.31 -0.70 -39.33
C GLY A 119 -3.20 -0.16 -37.91
N ALA A 120 -2.14 0.53 -37.46
CA ALA A 120 -1.40 1.66 -38.03
C ALA A 120 -2.31 2.84 -38.37
N GLU A 121 -2.59 3.68 -37.37
CA GLU A 121 -3.02 5.06 -37.59
C GLU A 121 -2.24 6.01 -36.66
N GLN A 122 -1.54 6.93 -37.32
CA GLN A 122 -0.80 8.03 -36.76
C GLN A 122 -1.74 9.20 -36.42
N THR A 123 -1.16 10.15 -35.67
CA THR A 123 -1.38 11.61 -35.76
C THR A 123 -2.33 12.20 -34.73
N ALA A 124 -1.79 12.94 -33.77
CA ALA A 124 -1.72 14.41 -33.84
C ALA A 124 -1.20 15.01 -32.53
N VAL A 125 -0.13 15.80 -32.63
CA VAL A 125 0.44 16.63 -31.57
C VAL A 125 -0.31 17.96 -31.52
N PRO A 126 -0.85 18.42 -30.37
CA PRO A 126 -1.38 19.77 -30.24
C PRO A 126 -0.28 20.77 -29.85
N LYS A 127 -0.26 21.87 -30.62
CA LYS A 127 0.56 23.06 -30.48
C LYS A 127 0.17 23.86 -29.24
N GLN A 128 1.12 24.12 -28.35
CA GLN A 128 0.97 24.86 -27.10
C GLN A 128 1.12 26.39 -27.35
N PRO A 129 0.18 27.24 -26.91
CA PRO A 129 0.35 28.69 -26.98
C PRO A 129 1.04 29.23 -25.71
N ALA A 130 2.06 30.06 -25.95
CA ALA A 130 2.71 30.89 -24.95
C ALA A 130 1.79 32.05 -24.55
N GLY A 131 1.62 32.24 -23.24
CA GLY A 131 0.91 33.39 -22.66
C GLY A 131 1.52 33.73 -21.31
N GLN A 132 2.55 34.58 -21.33
CA GLN A 132 3.02 35.30 -20.15
C GLN A 132 2.06 36.44 -19.86
N ALA A 133 1.52 36.47 -18.65
CA ALA A 133 0.85 37.63 -18.08
C ALA A 133 1.59 38.03 -16.81
N ASP A 134 2.25 39.18 -16.86
CA ASP A 134 2.80 39.89 -15.72
C ASP A 134 1.69 40.18 -14.70
N VAL A 135 1.85 39.64 -13.48
CA VAL A 135 1.01 39.99 -12.34
C VAL A 135 1.83 40.86 -11.39
N GLU A 136 1.51 42.14 -11.47
CA GLU A 136 1.95 43.24 -10.62
C GLU A 136 1.75 42.92 -9.13
N GLN A 137 2.86 42.78 -8.39
CA GLN A 137 2.85 42.62 -6.93
C GLN A 137 2.51 43.96 -6.25
N ARG A 138 1.25 44.12 -5.83
CA ARG A 138 0.85 45.17 -4.88
C ARG A 138 1.39 44.84 -3.48
N THR A 139 2.35 45.64 -3.02
CA THR A 139 2.86 45.64 -1.65
C THR A 139 1.88 46.37 -0.73
N ILE A 140 1.32 45.63 0.23
CA ILE A 140 0.46 46.21 1.28
C ILE A 140 1.35 46.62 2.46
N PRO A 141 1.27 47.86 2.98
CA PRO A 141 2.08 48.31 4.10
C PRO A 141 1.69 47.55 5.39
N ARG A 142 2.65 46.78 5.92
CA ARG A 142 2.51 45.98 7.14
C ARG A 142 2.68 46.87 8.37
N THR A 143 1.57 47.35 8.93
CA THR A 143 1.55 48.07 10.22
C THR A 143 2.07 47.15 11.34
N LYS A 144 3.23 47.48 11.90
CA LYS A 144 3.82 46.80 13.07
C LYS A 144 2.95 47.06 14.31
N ARG A 145 2.05 46.12 14.61
CA ARG A 145 1.34 46.08 15.89
C ARG A 145 2.34 45.63 16.96
N GLN A 146 2.81 46.57 17.80
CA GLN A 146 3.62 46.26 18.98
C GLN A 146 2.75 45.45 19.95
N LEU A 147 3.12 44.18 20.17
CA LEU A 147 2.55 43.40 21.26
C LEU A 147 3.18 43.88 22.59
N PRO A 148 2.39 43.93 23.68
CA PRO A 148 2.90 44.23 25.01
C PRO A 148 3.98 43.21 25.42
N PRO A 149 4.94 43.62 26.28
CA PRO A 149 6.01 42.74 26.73
C PRO A 149 5.42 41.51 27.44
N PRO A 150 5.88 40.29 27.11
CA PRO A 150 5.42 39.08 27.75
C PRO A 150 5.76 39.14 29.24
N MET A 151 4.77 38.84 30.10
CA MET A 151 5.02 38.67 31.53
C MET A 151 6.04 37.53 31.74
N PRO A 152 6.91 37.63 32.74
CA PRO A 152 7.85 36.56 33.08
C PRO A 152 7.05 35.33 33.54
N GLU A 153 6.87 34.37 32.63
CA GLU A 153 6.34 33.05 32.96
C GLU A 153 7.34 32.36 33.90
N LYS A 154 6.84 31.98 35.08
CA LYS A 154 7.62 31.14 36.00
C LYS A 154 8.03 29.87 35.23
N PRO A 155 9.31 29.49 35.23
CA PRO A 155 9.75 28.26 34.59
C PRO A 155 9.03 27.10 35.27
N GLN A 156 8.01 26.57 34.60
CA GLN A 156 7.44 25.31 35.03
C GLN A 156 8.52 24.25 34.86
N PRO A 157 8.73 23.35 35.84
CA PRO A 157 9.63 22.24 35.66
C PRO A 157 9.17 21.49 34.41
N ILE A 158 9.98 21.54 33.36
CA ILE A 158 9.74 20.79 32.13
C ILE A 158 9.79 19.34 32.57
N ALA A 159 8.64 18.70 32.71
CA ALA A 159 8.57 17.27 32.98
C ALA A 159 9.44 16.60 31.91
N GLN A 160 10.54 16.00 32.33
CA GLN A 160 11.37 15.19 31.45
C GLN A 160 10.46 14.05 31.02
N LEU A 161 9.91 14.16 29.80
CA LEU A 161 9.14 13.08 29.21
C LEU A 161 10.12 11.93 29.09
N GLU A 162 9.97 10.93 29.94
CA GLU A 162 10.73 9.70 29.78
C GLU A 162 10.49 9.18 28.36
N PRO A 163 11.56 8.83 27.63
CA PRO A 163 11.42 8.27 26.30
C PRO A 163 10.47 7.08 26.35
N SER A 164 9.33 7.20 25.66
CA SER A 164 8.33 6.14 25.64
C SER A 164 8.79 5.04 24.70
N TYR A 165 9.43 4.03 25.28
CA TYR A 165 9.80 2.79 24.61
C TYR A 165 8.63 1.81 24.50
N ALA A 166 7.52 2.08 25.19
CA ALA A 166 6.36 1.21 25.17
C ALA A 166 5.72 1.24 23.77
N PRO A 167 5.56 0.09 23.09
CA PRO A 167 4.96 0.06 21.76
C PRO A 167 3.52 0.55 21.82
N HIS A 168 3.17 1.43 20.89
CA HIS A 168 1.79 1.88 20.79
C HIS A 168 0.91 0.72 20.27
N PRO A 169 -0.14 0.29 20.99
CA PRO A 169 -0.91 -0.92 20.64
C PRO A 169 -1.53 -0.85 19.24
N TYR A 170 -1.84 0.35 18.77
CA TYR A 170 -2.38 0.58 17.43
C TYR A 170 -1.35 0.53 16.32
N LEU A 171 -0.07 0.79 16.59
CA LEU A 171 0.99 0.72 15.59
C LEU A 171 1.59 -0.68 15.55
N ASP A 172 1.65 -1.34 16.71
CA ASP A 172 2.23 -2.66 16.86
C ASP A 172 1.45 -3.77 16.12
N GLN A 173 0.13 -3.59 15.96
CA GLN A 173 -0.68 -4.47 15.12
C GLN A 173 -0.30 -4.46 13.63
N PHE A 174 0.43 -3.43 13.18
CA PHE A 174 0.90 -3.30 11.79
C PHE A 174 2.37 -3.67 11.63
N THR A 175 3.17 -3.69 12.71
CA THR A 175 4.57 -4.11 12.63
C THR A 175 4.71 -5.57 12.21
N ASP A 176 5.72 -5.82 11.37
CA ASP A 176 6.03 -7.13 10.79
C ASP A 176 4.91 -7.73 9.92
N SER A 177 3.90 -6.92 9.59
CA SER A 177 2.88 -7.32 8.64
C SER A 177 3.36 -7.02 7.22
N TYR A 178 3.48 -8.08 6.42
CA TYR A 178 3.54 -7.96 4.97
C TYR A 178 2.12 -7.82 4.45
N ASN A 179 1.87 -6.77 3.67
CA ASN A 179 0.60 -6.65 2.97
C ASN A 179 0.58 -7.68 1.83
N ARG A 180 0.00 -8.86 2.10
CA ARG A 180 -0.09 -9.97 1.14
C ARG A 180 -0.90 -9.63 -0.12
N ASN A 181 -1.70 -8.56 -0.08
CA ASN A 181 -2.52 -8.14 -1.20
C ASN A 181 -1.84 -7.09 -2.08
N SER A 182 -0.64 -6.62 -1.70
CA SER A 182 0.14 -5.75 -2.56
C SER A 182 0.66 -6.53 -3.76
N GLN A 183 0.56 -5.94 -4.95
CA GLN A 183 1.17 -6.50 -6.16
C GLN A 183 2.71 -6.54 -6.08
N SER A 184 3.26 -5.83 -5.09
CA SER A 184 4.69 -5.70 -4.84
C SER A 184 5.05 -6.37 -3.51
N ILE A 185 5.53 -7.61 -3.54
CA ILE A 185 5.97 -8.29 -2.31
C ILE A 185 7.44 -7.92 -2.05
N ALA A 186 7.71 -7.17 -0.98
CA ALA A 186 9.08 -7.02 -0.48
C ALA A 186 9.45 -8.21 0.42
N SER A 187 10.66 -8.71 0.29
CA SER A 187 11.31 -9.53 1.32
C SER A 187 12.47 -8.74 1.90
N LEU A 188 12.41 -8.43 3.18
CA LEU A 188 13.49 -7.69 3.83
C LEU A 188 14.66 -8.61 4.10
N THR A 189 15.87 -8.13 3.78
CA THR A 189 17.11 -8.84 4.07
C THR A 189 17.78 -8.28 5.32
N ARG A 190 17.56 -7.00 5.63
CA ARG A 190 18.17 -6.34 6.80
C ARG A 190 17.24 -5.29 7.41
N THR A 191 16.82 -5.53 8.64
CA THR A 191 16.17 -4.57 9.53
C THR A 191 17.13 -4.24 10.67
N PRO A 192 17.31 -2.97 11.04
CA PRO A 192 18.02 -2.63 12.26
C PRO A 192 17.07 -2.84 13.44
N ASP A 193 17.25 -3.91 14.20
CA ASP A 193 16.46 -4.15 15.42
C ASP A 193 16.80 -3.10 16.49
N SER A 194 18.06 -2.66 16.53
CA SER A 194 18.54 -1.53 17.31
C SER A 194 19.52 -0.68 16.51
N LEU A 195 19.46 0.64 16.69
CA LEU A 195 20.41 1.59 16.10
C LEU A 195 21.25 2.21 17.21
N TYR A 196 22.57 2.08 17.08
CA TYR A 196 23.52 2.74 17.97
C TYR A 196 23.96 4.08 17.38
N ARG A 197 24.15 5.08 18.25
CA ARG A 197 24.69 6.38 17.87
C ARG A 197 26.11 6.21 17.35
N ILE A 198 26.39 6.77 16.19
CA ILE A 198 27.70 6.70 15.54
C ILE A 198 28.27 8.12 15.46
N GLY A 199 29.37 8.37 16.19
CA GLY A 199 30.12 9.62 16.15
C GLY A 199 29.72 10.65 17.22
N GLU A 200 30.47 11.74 17.28
CA GLU A 200 30.27 12.85 18.24
C GLU A 200 29.01 13.69 17.95
N ASP A 201 28.48 13.64 16.71
CA ASP A 201 27.34 14.44 16.25
C ASP A 201 25.97 13.92 16.73
N ASP A 202 25.94 12.93 17.62
CA ASP A 202 24.73 12.30 18.14
C ASP A 202 23.80 11.70 17.05
N SER A 203 24.42 11.31 15.94
CA SER A 203 23.72 10.85 14.75
C SER A 203 23.68 9.33 14.63
N LEU A 204 22.59 8.82 14.08
CA LEU A 204 22.36 7.39 13.89
C LEU A 204 22.46 7.06 12.40
N LEU A 205 23.13 5.96 12.07
CA LEU A 205 23.15 5.47 10.69
C LEU A 205 22.01 4.48 10.48
N PHE A 206 20.91 4.97 9.92
CA PHE A 206 19.81 4.12 9.50
C PHE A 206 20.17 3.43 8.18
N GLN A 207 19.99 2.11 8.11
CA GLN A 207 20.12 1.33 6.90
C GLN A 207 18.98 0.32 6.81
N LEU A 208 18.26 0.36 5.70
CA LEU A 208 17.19 -0.56 5.35
C LEU A 208 17.49 -1.17 3.98
N GLY A 209 17.34 -2.48 3.85
CA GLY A 209 17.54 -3.14 2.57
C GLY A 209 16.80 -4.46 2.42
N GLY A 210 16.45 -4.78 1.18
CA GLY A 210 15.72 -5.99 0.86
C GLY A 210 15.61 -6.24 -0.64
N ARG A 211 14.86 -7.29 -0.98
CA ARG A 211 14.51 -7.65 -2.36
C ARG A 211 13.05 -7.31 -2.60
N LEU A 212 12.73 -6.89 -3.81
CA LEU A 212 11.39 -6.57 -4.26
C LEU A 212 10.97 -7.55 -5.33
N ARG A 213 9.77 -8.12 -5.20
CA ARG A 213 9.09 -8.84 -6.26
C ARG A 213 8.03 -7.91 -6.84
N VAL A 214 8.36 -7.29 -7.96
CA VAL A 214 7.46 -6.41 -8.69
C VAL A 214 7.40 -6.89 -10.13
N GLU A 215 6.20 -6.93 -10.70
CA GLU A 215 6.02 -7.24 -12.11
C GLU A 215 6.32 -5.99 -12.95
N GLY A 216 7.27 -6.10 -13.89
CA GLY A 216 7.63 -5.03 -14.82
C GLY A 216 8.78 -4.13 -14.39
N ALA A 217 9.01 -3.07 -15.16
CA ALA A 217 10.06 -2.09 -14.88
C ALA A 217 9.65 -1.19 -13.71
N VAL A 218 10.53 -1.07 -12.70
CA VAL A 218 10.26 -0.27 -11.51
C VAL A 218 11.10 1.01 -11.51
N PRO A 219 10.50 2.20 -11.59
CA PRO A 219 11.25 3.44 -11.45
C PRO A 219 11.78 3.59 -10.02
N ALA A 220 12.99 4.14 -9.88
CA ALA A 220 13.64 4.35 -8.57
C ALA A 220 12.81 5.22 -7.61
N GLU A 221 12.05 6.16 -8.15
CA GLU A 221 11.23 7.12 -7.40
C GLU A 221 9.89 6.55 -6.91
N ARG A 222 9.60 5.27 -7.24
CA ARG A 222 8.33 4.63 -6.90
C ARG A 222 8.18 4.35 -5.42
N PHE A 223 9.27 4.07 -4.71
CA PHE A 223 9.18 3.71 -3.29
C PHE A 223 9.58 4.86 -2.39
N VAL A 224 8.96 4.91 -1.22
CA VAL A 224 9.33 5.85 -0.16
C VAL A 224 9.39 5.13 1.18
N VAL A 225 10.42 5.43 1.97
CA VAL A 225 10.51 5.00 3.36
C VAL A 225 10.16 6.19 4.24
N ARG A 226 9.11 6.07 5.05
CA ARG A 226 8.66 7.10 5.98
C ARG A 226 8.96 6.68 7.40
N ILE A 227 9.58 7.54 8.20
CA ILE A 227 9.91 7.26 9.60
C ILE A 227 9.02 8.12 10.50
N PHE A 228 8.34 7.50 11.44
CA PHE A 228 7.41 8.13 12.39
C PHE A 228 7.91 7.97 13.83
N SER A 229 7.56 8.92 14.68
CA SER A 229 7.74 8.78 16.13
C SER A 229 6.73 7.78 16.72
N ASN A 230 6.90 7.39 17.98
CA ASN A 230 5.90 6.60 18.74
C ASN A 230 4.65 7.41 19.15
N LYS A 231 4.39 8.58 18.55
CA LYS A 231 3.18 9.38 18.81
C LYS A 231 2.09 9.00 17.83
N LEU A 232 0.91 8.67 18.35
CA LEU A 232 -0.25 8.30 17.53
C LEU A 232 -0.63 9.44 16.57
N GLU A 233 -0.53 10.70 17.03
CA GLU A 233 -0.91 11.88 16.27
C GLU A 233 -0.05 12.05 15.01
N ASP A 234 1.25 11.74 15.08
CA ASP A 234 2.16 11.83 13.93
C ASP A 234 1.76 10.80 12.85
N PHE A 235 1.29 9.63 13.27
CA PHE A 235 0.81 8.59 12.37
C PHE A 235 -0.56 8.94 11.76
N GLU A 236 -1.53 9.36 12.59
CA GLU A 236 -2.89 9.72 12.14
C GLU A 236 -2.89 10.95 11.22
N SER A 237 -2.07 11.94 11.52
CA SER A 237 -1.89 13.14 10.69
C SER A 237 -0.91 12.95 9.54
N PHE A 238 -0.31 11.77 9.43
CA PHE A 238 0.64 11.37 8.39
C PHE A 238 1.82 12.37 8.27
N ARG A 239 2.43 12.71 9.41
CA ARG A 239 3.57 13.62 9.56
C ARG A 239 4.83 12.84 9.90
N PRO A 240 5.50 12.22 8.91
CA PRO A 240 6.76 11.54 9.16
C PRO A 240 7.86 12.52 9.55
N LEU A 241 8.75 12.09 10.43
CA LEU A 241 9.98 12.80 10.79
C LEU A 241 10.96 12.84 9.61
N TYR A 242 11.03 11.75 8.85
CA TYR A 242 11.92 11.61 7.70
C TYR A 242 11.22 10.89 6.55
N ASN A 243 11.53 11.31 5.32
CA ASN A 243 11.17 10.62 4.08
C ASN A 243 12.47 10.28 3.35
N LEU A 244 12.68 9.00 3.08
CA LEU A 244 13.87 8.51 2.39
C LEU A 244 13.45 7.89 1.05
N SER A 245 14.20 8.22 -0.01
CA SER A 245 14.05 7.58 -1.32
C SER A 245 15.06 6.44 -1.43
N PRO A 246 14.63 5.17 -1.35
CA PRO A 246 15.51 4.02 -1.49
C PRO A 246 16.13 4.00 -2.89
N ALA A 247 17.42 3.69 -2.97
CA ALA A 247 18.08 3.36 -4.21
C ALA A 247 17.66 1.95 -4.65
N ILE A 248 17.21 1.80 -5.90
CA ILE A 248 16.86 0.50 -6.50
C ILE A 248 17.99 0.05 -7.41
N SER A 249 18.47 -1.17 -7.23
CA SER A 249 19.45 -1.82 -8.09
C SER A 249 18.83 -3.01 -8.82
N MET A 250 18.86 -2.93 -10.15
CA MET A 250 18.44 -3.99 -11.05
C MET A 250 19.65 -4.90 -11.34
N GLY A 251 19.84 -5.93 -10.52
CA GLY A 251 20.84 -6.97 -10.77
C GLY A 251 20.31 -8.07 -11.73
N GLU A 252 21.08 -9.14 -11.93
CA GLU A 252 20.65 -10.31 -12.72
C GLU A 252 19.48 -11.10 -12.08
N GLY A 253 19.01 -10.71 -10.89
CA GLY A 253 17.95 -11.38 -10.14
C GLY A 253 16.80 -10.44 -9.73
N GLU A 254 16.18 -10.72 -8.59
CA GLU A 254 15.13 -9.85 -8.03
C GLU A 254 15.69 -8.44 -7.75
N PRO A 255 14.97 -7.36 -8.12
CA PRO A 255 15.36 -6.00 -7.79
C PRO A 255 15.66 -5.85 -6.31
N THR A 256 16.76 -5.19 -5.97
CA THR A 256 17.11 -4.89 -4.58
C THR A 256 16.90 -3.42 -4.29
N PHE A 257 16.48 -3.10 -3.07
CA PHE A 257 16.38 -1.73 -2.61
C PHE A 257 17.28 -1.50 -1.40
N SER A 258 17.83 -0.30 -1.30
CA SER A 258 18.59 0.13 -0.14
C SER A 258 18.29 1.60 0.18
N ALA A 259 17.87 1.87 1.41
CA ALA A 259 17.77 3.21 1.96
C ALA A 259 18.79 3.36 3.09
N ALA A 260 19.62 4.40 3.02
CA ALA A 260 20.55 4.73 4.08
C ALA A 260 20.50 6.23 4.37
N ALA A 261 20.48 6.61 5.64
CA ALA A 261 20.46 8.02 6.06
C ALA A 261 21.10 8.21 7.44
N LYS A 262 21.72 9.38 7.63
CA LYS A 262 22.19 9.87 8.93
C LYS A 262 21.01 10.58 9.60
N LEU A 263 20.44 9.99 10.65
CA LEU A 263 19.26 10.51 11.35
C LEU A 263 19.68 11.15 12.68
N GLN A 264 19.05 12.26 13.03
CA GLN A 264 19.10 12.83 14.38
C GLN A 264 17.75 12.57 15.04
N LEU A 265 17.73 11.61 15.95
CA LEU A 265 16.54 11.17 16.67
C LEU A 265 16.84 11.17 18.16
N GLN A 266 15.85 11.56 18.96
CA GLN A 266 15.93 11.42 20.42
C GLN A 266 15.80 9.94 20.80
N PRO A 267 16.27 9.50 21.98
CA PRO A 267 16.03 8.15 22.47
C PRO A 267 14.54 7.81 22.45
N GLY A 268 14.20 6.59 22.03
CA GLY A 268 12.81 6.13 21.97
C GLY A 268 12.54 5.07 20.92
N LEU A 269 11.27 4.68 20.81
CA LEU A 269 10.77 3.76 19.78
C LEU A 269 10.35 4.54 18.53
N TYR A 270 10.69 4.02 17.36
CA TYR A 270 10.31 4.59 16.07
C TYR A 270 9.74 3.53 15.16
N TYR A 271 8.85 3.96 14.26
CA TYR A 271 8.23 3.10 13.25
C TYR A 271 8.67 3.57 11.87
N TYR A 272 8.78 2.63 10.93
CA TYR A 272 9.01 2.98 9.53
C TYR A 272 8.07 2.21 8.61
N LEU A 273 7.61 2.89 7.56
CA LEU A 273 6.75 2.37 6.51
C LEU A 273 7.52 2.37 5.20
N LEU A 274 7.49 1.27 4.48
CA LEU A 274 7.89 1.19 3.08
C LEU A 274 6.60 1.19 2.24
N GLU A 275 6.43 2.21 1.42
CA GLU A 275 5.24 2.42 0.60
C GLU A 275 5.59 2.50 -0.88
N ASP A 276 4.65 2.07 -1.73
CA ASP A 276 4.60 2.40 -3.14
C ASP A 276 3.92 3.77 -3.29
N ASN A 277 4.69 4.79 -3.64
CA ASN A 277 4.22 6.17 -3.76
C ASN A 277 3.24 6.36 -4.92
N GLU A 278 3.29 5.51 -5.96
CA GLU A 278 2.34 5.59 -7.08
C GLU A 278 1.03 4.87 -6.78
N ALA A 279 1.11 3.68 -6.18
CA ALA A 279 -0.06 2.86 -5.83
C ALA A 279 -0.69 3.25 -4.47
N GLU A 280 -0.05 4.13 -3.71
CA GLU A 280 -0.37 4.45 -2.31
C GLU A 280 -0.51 3.18 -1.45
N ASP A 281 0.24 2.13 -1.78
CA ASP A 281 0.13 0.82 -1.15
C ASP A 281 1.23 0.61 -0.12
N LEU A 282 0.84 0.15 1.05
CA LEU A 282 1.77 -0.15 2.14
C LEU A 282 2.38 -1.53 1.88
N ILE A 283 3.69 -1.56 1.68
CA ILE A 283 4.43 -2.80 1.35
C ILE A 283 4.88 -3.49 2.64
N TYR A 284 5.51 -2.71 3.53
CA TYR A 284 6.10 -3.23 4.76
C TYR A 284 6.07 -2.18 5.87
N THR A 285 5.93 -2.66 7.11
CA THR A 285 6.01 -1.84 8.33
C THR A 285 6.95 -2.50 9.33
N GLY A 286 7.91 -1.74 9.84
CA GLY A 286 8.81 -2.18 10.90
C GLY A 286 8.98 -1.13 11.99
N LYS A 287 9.78 -1.47 13.00
CA LYS A 287 10.12 -0.60 14.12
C LYS A 287 11.58 -0.77 14.50
N PHE A 288 12.16 0.25 15.11
CA PHE A 288 13.51 0.20 15.68
C PHE A 288 13.58 1.06 16.94
N ILE A 289 14.51 0.72 17.83
CA ILE A 289 14.77 1.45 19.07
C ILE A 289 16.04 2.28 18.90
N VAL A 290 15.98 3.52 19.39
CA VAL A 290 17.12 4.43 19.57
C VAL A 290 17.44 4.48 21.05
N GLU A 291 18.65 4.04 21.39
CA GLU A 291 19.22 4.12 22.75
C GLU A 291 20.03 5.41 22.97
#